data_AF-A0AAU1KXX5-F1
#
_entry.id   AF-A0AAU1KXX5-F1
#
_cell.length_a   1.000
_cell.length_b   1.000
_cell.length_c   1.000
_cell.angle_alpha   90.00
_cell.angle_beta   90.00
_cell.angle_gamma   90.00
#
_symmetry.space_group_name_H-M   'P 1'
#
loop_
_entity.id
_entity.type
_entity.pdbx_description
1 polymer ?
#
loop_
_entity_poly.entity_id
_entity_poly.type
_entity_poly.pdbx_seq_one_letter_code
_entity_poly.pdbx_strand_id
1 'polypeptide(L)'
;MATANEERLAVDVKSLPGATVVALSGELDHDTAEPLRQALETAWQDGGRLLVDLSRLDFCDSTGLNVLLHGRLVVREAGGSLELVGLHRPVERMFRITGADELFQLHADVEGALATARRG
;
A
#
# COMPACT_ATOMS: atom_id res chain seq x y z
N MET A 1 -13.20 -30.03 -4.75
CA MET A 1 -11.99 -30.40 -3.98
C MET A 1 -11.37 -29.09 -3.50
N ALA A 2 -11.93 -28.51 -2.44
CA ALA A 2 -11.50 -27.22 -1.89
C ALA A 2 -10.98 -27.50 -0.48
N THR A 3 -9.72 -27.15 -0.21
CA THR A 3 -9.13 -26.93 1.13
C THR A 3 -7.64 -26.69 0.94
N ALA A 4 -7.30 -25.48 0.50
CA ALA A 4 -6.03 -24.86 0.87
C ALA A 4 -6.43 -23.60 1.63
N ASN A 5 -6.18 -23.60 2.94
CA ASN A 5 -6.32 -22.42 3.77
C ASN A 5 -5.09 -21.55 3.51
N GLU A 6 -5.10 -20.87 2.36
CA GLU A 6 -4.11 -19.86 1.95
C GLU A 6 -4.39 -18.58 2.75
N GLU A 7 -3.37 -17.96 3.34
CA GLU A 7 -3.49 -16.71 4.08
C GLU A 7 -3.77 -15.56 3.09
N ARG A 8 -5.04 -15.46 2.66
CA ARG A 8 -5.55 -14.46 1.71
C ARG A 8 -5.20 -13.04 2.16
N LEU A 9 -4.88 -12.16 1.21
CA LEU A 9 -4.75 -10.73 1.47
C LEU A 9 -5.98 -10.18 2.19
N ALA A 10 -5.76 -9.59 3.35
CA ALA A 10 -6.74 -8.76 4.05
C ALA A 10 -6.39 -7.29 3.85
N VAL A 11 -7.42 -6.48 3.56
CA VAL A 11 -7.31 -5.05 3.30
C VAL A 11 -8.26 -4.31 4.24
N ASP A 12 -7.70 -3.50 5.14
CA ASP A 12 -8.45 -2.66 6.06
C ASP A 12 -8.26 -1.19 5.71
N VAL A 13 -9.37 -0.47 5.48
CA VAL A 13 -9.34 0.96 5.16
C VAL A 13 -9.82 1.78 6.34
N LYS A 14 -9.03 2.78 6.74
CA LYS A 14 -9.35 3.70 7.85
C LYS A 14 -9.08 5.13 7.46
N SER A 15 -10.11 5.99 7.57
CA SER A 15 -9.93 7.43 7.42
C SER A 15 -9.42 8.03 8.73
N LEU A 16 -8.26 8.68 8.68
CA LEU A 16 -7.66 9.42 9.79
C LEU A 16 -7.57 10.91 9.44
N PRO A 17 -7.44 11.80 10.45
CA PRO A 17 -7.17 13.21 10.17
C PRO A 17 -5.87 13.37 9.35
N GLY A 18 -6.00 13.85 8.12
CA GLY A 18 -4.88 14.14 7.22
C GLY A 18 -4.44 13.00 6.30
N ALA A 19 -5.01 11.79 6.40
CA ALA A 19 -4.77 10.72 5.43
C ALA A 19 -5.80 9.57 5.53
N THR A 20 -6.01 8.85 4.44
CA THR A 20 -6.63 7.52 4.45
C THR A 20 -5.54 6.46 4.55
N VAL A 21 -5.68 5.53 5.49
CA VAL A 21 -4.75 4.41 5.68
C VAL A 21 -5.36 3.13 5.11
N VAL A 22 -4.61 2.45 4.26
CA VAL A 22 -4.94 1.13 3.71
C VAL A 22 -3.93 0.14 4.28
N ALA A 23 -4.34 -0.64 5.27
CA ALA A 23 -3.48 -1.63 5.91
C ALA A 23 -3.61 -3.00 5.23
N LEU A 24 -2.47 -3.59 4.88
CA LEU A 24 -2.38 -4.89 4.22
C LEU A 24 -1.83 -5.94 5.18
N SER A 25 -2.38 -7.15 5.11
CA SER A 25 -1.82 -8.31 5.79
C SER A 25 -2.00 -9.59 4.98
N GLY A 26 -1.07 -10.54 5.14
CA GLY A 26 -0.98 -11.75 4.32
C GLY A 26 -0.12 -11.54 3.09
N GLU A 27 -0.49 -12.18 1.98
CA GLU A 27 0.31 -12.20 0.75
C GLU A 27 -0.33 -11.33 -0.35
N LEU A 28 0.47 -10.55 -1.07
CA LEU A 28 0.05 -9.74 -2.21
C LEU A 28 0.64 -10.30 -3.52
N ASP A 29 -0.19 -10.97 -4.29
CA ASP A 29 0.18 -11.63 -5.55
C ASP A 29 -0.91 -11.44 -6.63
N HIS A 30 -0.78 -12.17 -7.73
CA HIS A 30 -1.75 -12.14 -8.83
C HIS A 30 -3.19 -12.47 -8.38
N ASP A 31 -3.36 -13.49 -7.54
CA ASP A 31 -4.66 -14.03 -7.14
C ASP A 31 -5.32 -13.20 -6.03
N THR A 32 -4.51 -12.48 -5.26
CA THR A 32 -4.92 -11.73 -4.08
C THR A 32 -4.92 -10.21 -4.26
N ALA A 33 -4.51 -9.69 -5.43
CA ALA A 33 -4.43 -8.25 -5.67
C ALA A 33 -5.77 -7.51 -5.82
N GLU A 34 -6.87 -8.23 -6.06
CA GLU A 34 -8.16 -7.61 -6.36
C GLU A 34 -8.74 -6.74 -5.22
N PRO A 35 -8.74 -7.18 -3.94
CA PRO A 35 -9.16 -6.34 -2.82
C PRO A 35 -8.38 -5.03 -2.71
N LEU A 36 -7.07 -5.05 -2.99
CA LEU A 36 -6.25 -3.84 -2.97
C LEU A 36 -6.65 -2.88 -4.10
N ARG A 37 -6.88 -3.37 -5.31
CA ARG A 37 -7.34 -2.53 -6.43
C ARG A 37 -8.63 -1.79 -6.07
N GLN A 38 -9.62 -2.50 -5.54
CA GLN A 38 -10.91 -1.91 -5.15
C GLN A 38 -10.77 -0.89 -4.01
N ALA A 39 -9.91 -1.17 -3.03
CA ALA A 39 -9.62 -0.22 -1.96
C ALA A 39 -8.95 1.05 -2.53
N LEU A 40 -7.99 0.91 -3.44
CA LEU A 40 -7.32 2.04 -4.06
C LEU A 40 -8.25 2.86 -4.95
N GLU A 41 -9.26 2.29 -5.61
CA GLU A 41 -10.24 3.05 -6.40
C GLU A 41 -11.15 3.94 -5.52
N THR A 42 -11.43 3.49 -4.29
CA THR A 42 -12.39 4.13 -3.40
C THR A 42 -11.76 5.04 -2.35
N ALA A 43 -10.48 4.84 -2.01
CA ALA A 43 -9.87 5.46 -0.85
C ALA A 43 -9.33 6.90 -1.06
N TRP A 44 -9.21 7.38 -2.30
CA TRP A 44 -8.69 8.72 -2.61
C TRP A 44 -9.77 9.74 -3.03
N GLN A 45 -11.06 9.43 -2.90
CA GLN A 45 -12.22 10.12 -3.52
C GLN A 45 -12.38 11.64 -3.28
N ASP A 46 -11.42 12.33 -2.64
CA ASP A 46 -11.38 13.80 -2.50
C ASP A 46 -9.97 14.40 -2.72
N GLY A 47 -9.07 13.73 -3.44
CA GLY A 47 -7.71 14.25 -3.73
C GLY A 47 -6.77 14.22 -2.51
N GLY A 48 -6.93 13.22 -1.65
CA GLY A 48 -6.25 13.12 -0.36
C GLY A 48 -4.90 12.38 -0.39
N ARG A 49 -4.30 12.32 0.80
CA ARG A 49 -3.09 11.53 1.08
C ARG A 49 -3.48 10.09 1.44
N LEU A 50 -2.88 9.12 0.77
CA LEU A 50 -3.08 7.70 1.01
C LEU A 50 -1.81 7.06 1.58
N LEU A 51 -1.94 6.41 2.73
CA LEU A 51 -0.86 5.64 3.35
C LEU A 51 -1.16 4.15 3.20
N VAL A 52 -0.29 3.41 2.51
CA VAL A 52 -0.39 1.94 2.46
C VAL A 52 0.54 1.35 3.52
N ASP A 53 -0.04 0.67 4.49
CA ASP A 53 0.70 0.02 5.58
C ASP A 53 1.04 -1.42 5.21
N LEU A 54 2.33 -1.67 5.03
CA LEU A 54 2.92 -2.94 4.64
C LEU A 54 3.53 -3.69 5.84
N SER A 55 3.36 -3.19 7.06
CA SER A 55 3.99 -3.75 8.27
C SER A 55 3.61 -5.19 8.58
N ARG A 56 2.48 -5.66 8.04
CA ARG A 56 1.98 -7.03 8.20
C ARG A 56 1.88 -7.79 6.87
N LEU A 57 2.46 -7.26 5.80
CA LEU A 57 2.44 -7.90 4.49
C LEU A 57 3.58 -8.92 4.36
N ASP A 58 3.27 -10.21 4.44
CA ASP A 58 4.27 -11.27 4.51
C ASP A 58 4.99 -11.50 3.18
N PHE A 59 4.31 -11.22 2.06
CA PHE A 59 4.84 -11.43 0.72
C PHE A 59 4.29 -10.43 -0.30
N CYS A 60 5.10 -10.10 -1.31
CA CYS A 60 4.69 -9.32 -2.47
C CYS A 60 5.43 -9.88 -3.69
N ASP A 61 4.72 -10.17 -4.79
CA ASP A 61 5.33 -10.53 -6.08
C ASP A 61 5.38 -9.32 -7.05
N SER A 62 5.87 -9.54 -8.28
CA SER A 62 5.87 -8.49 -9.31
C SER A 62 4.48 -7.98 -9.67
N THR A 63 3.45 -8.80 -9.52
CA THR A 63 2.06 -8.44 -9.78
C THR A 63 1.54 -7.51 -8.69
N GLY A 64 1.80 -7.84 -7.43
CA GLY A 64 1.51 -7.01 -6.26
C GLY A 64 2.19 -5.66 -6.33
N LEU A 65 3.48 -5.64 -6.69
CA LEU A 65 4.22 -4.39 -6.90
C LEU A 65 3.59 -3.54 -8.01
N ASN A 66 3.21 -4.15 -9.14
CA ASN A 66 2.56 -3.43 -10.24
C ASN A 66 1.23 -2.80 -9.82
N VAL A 67 0.47 -3.43 -8.91
CA VAL A 67 -0.77 -2.86 -8.37
C VAL A 67 -0.49 -1.60 -7.57
N LEU A 68 0.54 -1.60 -6.72
CA LEU A 68 0.96 -0.42 -5.96
C LEU A 68 1.47 0.71 -6.87
N LEU A 69 2.26 0.36 -7.90
CA LEU A 69 2.75 1.33 -8.88
C LEU A 69 1.60 1.96 -9.68
N HIS A 70 0.65 1.15 -10.14
CA HIS A 70 -0.52 1.63 -10.85
C HIS A 70 -1.40 2.51 -9.97
N GLY A 71 -1.67 2.07 -8.74
CA GLY A 71 -2.41 2.86 -7.75
C GLY A 71 -1.77 4.22 -7.50
N ARG A 72 -0.44 4.27 -7.38
CA ARG A 72 0.29 5.53 -7.22
C ARG A 72 0.10 6.46 -8.41
N LEU A 73 0.14 5.93 -9.64
CA LEU A 73 -0.10 6.73 -10.84
C LEU A 73 -1.51 7.34 -10.83
N VAL A 74 -2.53 6.51 -10.58
CA VAL A 74 -3.94 6.93 -10.55
C VAL A 74 -4.18 7.99 -9.46
N VAL A 75 -3.71 7.74 -8.23
CA VAL A 75 -3.85 8.68 -7.11
C VAL A 75 -3.16 10.02 -7.42
N ARG A 76 -1.98 9.98 -8.05
CA ARG A 76 -1.25 11.19 -8.43
C ARG A 76 -1.94 11.98 -9.54
N GLU A 77 -2.50 11.30 -10.55
CA GLU A 77 -3.27 11.93 -11.63
C GLU A 77 -4.51 12.65 -11.10
N ALA A 78 -5.06 12.16 -10.00
CA ALA A 78 -6.16 12.78 -9.27
C ALA A 78 -5.75 13.91 -8.31
N GLY A 79 -4.47 14.26 -8.22
CA GLY A 79 -3.97 15.30 -7.32
C GLY A 79 -3.73 14.84 -5.88
N GLY A 80 -3.87 13.54 -5.59
CA GLY A 80 -3.51 12.95 -4.31
C GLY A 80 -2.06 12.47 -4.24
N SER A 81 -1.72 11.78 -3.15
CA SER A 81 -0.44 11.11 -2.95
C SER A 81 -0.62 9.70 -2.40
N LEU A 82 0.20 8.76 -2.85
CA LEU A 82 0.28 7.40 -2.32
C LEU A 82 1.69 7.18 -1.75
N GLU A 83 1.75 6.91 -0.46
CA GLU A 83 2.97 6.74 0.31
C GLU A 83 2.93 5.39 1.03
N LEU A 84 4.09 4.80 1.30
CA LEU A 84 4.18 3.48 1.93
C LEU A 84 4.73 3.63 3.35
N VAL A 85 4.21 2.80 4.25
CA VAL A 85 4.71 2.71 5.63
C VAL A 85 4.98 1.27 6.00
N GLY A 86 5.90 1.03 6.94
CA GLY A 86 6.14 -0.31 7.48
C GLY A 86 6.77 -1.30 6.51
N LEU A 87 7.50 -0.81 5.49
CA LEU A 87 8.22 -1.69 4.57
C LEU A 87 9.26 -2.53 5.35
N HIS A 88 9.19 -3.86 5.24
CA HIS A 88 10.04 -4.77 6.00
C HIS A 88 10.66 -5.86 5.10
N ARG A 89 11.66 -6.59 5.63
CA ARG A 89 12.66 -7.35 4.85
C ARG A 89 12.16 -8.17 3.65
N PRO A 90 11.10 -8.99 3.74
CA PRO A 90 10.63 -9.80 2.62
C PRO A 90 10.20 -8.94 1.42
N VAL A 91 9.42 -7.90 1.69
CA VAL A 91 8.87 -6.98 0.69
C VAL A 91 9.91 -5.93 0.27
N GLU A 92 10.71 -5.43 1.20
CA GLU A 92 11.77 -4.43 0.94
C GLU A 92 12.77 -4.88 -0.11
N ARG A 93 13.18 -6.17 -0.07
CA ARG A 93 14.10 -6.73 -1.07
C ARG A 93 13.54 -6.63 -2.49
N MET A 94 12.25 -6.91 -2.66
CA MET A 94 11.61 -6.80 -3.98
C MET A 94 11.67 -5.35 -4.47
N PHE A 95 11.24 -4.39 -3.65
CA PHE A 95 11.23 -2.97 -4.01
C PHE A 95 12.61 -2.47 -4.42
N ARG A 96 13.65 -2.87 -3.68
CA ARG A 96 15.04 -2.51 -3.99
C ARG A 96 15.56 -3.14 -5.27
N ILE A 97 15.23 -4.40 -5.55
CA ILE A 97 15.67 -5.08 -6.77
C ILE A 97 15.06 -4.42 -8.01
N THR A 98 13.81 -3.96 -7.90
CA THR A 98 13.09 -3.31 -9.00
C THR A 98 13.33 -1.80 -9.07
N GLY A 99 13.96 -1.20 -8.05
CA GLY A 99 14.13 0.26 -7.93
C GLY A 99 12.81 0.99 -7.64
N ALA A 100 11.77 0.27 -7.20
CA ALA A 100 10.47 0.84 -6.95
C ALA A 100 10.43 1.68 -5.66
N ASP A 101 11.32 1.41 -4.71
CA ASP A 101 11.49 2.20 -3.49
C ASP A 101 11.74 3.69 -3.76
N GLU A 102 12.46 4.03 -4.84
CA GLU A 102 12.72 5.42 -5.24
C GLU A 102 11.46 6.15 -5.73
N LEU A 103 10.39 5.42 -6.05
CA LEU A 103 9.15 6.00 -6.58
C LEU A 103 8.20 6.40 -5.46
N PHE A 104 8.29 5.79 -4.27
CA PHE A 104 7.38 6.06 -3.15
C PHE A 104 8.05 6.92 -2.09
N GLN A 105 7.26 7.74 -1.40
CA GLN A 105 7.68 8.25 -0.10
C GLN A 105 7.49 7.12 0.92
N LEU A 106 8.58 6.77 1.61
CA LEU A 106 8.61 5.69 2.59
C LEU A 106 8.67 6.26 4.01
N HIS A 107 7.86 5.70 4.91
CA HIS A 107 7.90 6.02 6.34
C HIS A 107 8.07 4.75 7.17
N ALA A 108 8.58 4.92 8.38
CA ALA A 108 8.72 3.80 9.32
C ALA A 108 7.34 3.23 9.72
N ASP A 109 6.38 4.11 10.01
CA ASP A 109 5.03 3.75 10.45
C ASP A 109 4.01 4.86 10.09
N VAL A 110 2.72 4.58 10.33
CA VAL A 110 1.61 5.52 10.09
C VAL A 110 1.77 6.80 10.92
N GLU A 111 2.24 6.70 12.16
CA GLU A 111 2.35 7.86 13.06
C GLU A 111 3.40 8.85 12.55
N GLY A 112 4.58 8.37 12.17
CA GLY A 112 5.65 9.16 11.56
C GLY A 112 5.22 9.79 10.23
N ALA A 113 4.46 9.04 9.43
CA ALA A 113 3.88 9.58 8.20
C ALA A 113 2.94 10.75 8.50
N LEU A 114 2.02 10.63 9.46
CA LEU A 114 1.07 11.69 9.83
C LEU A 114 1.77 12.90 10.49
N ALA A 115 2.85 12.67 11.25
CA ALA A 115 3.62 13.73 11.86
C ALA A 115 4.37 14.61 10.84
N THR A 116 4.78 14.03 9.71
CA THR A 116 5.48 14.74 8.63
C THR A 116 4.56 15.75 7.93
N ALA A 117 3.30 15.38 7.70
CA ALA A 117 2.31 16.25 7.07
C ALA A 117 2.00 17.53 7.89
N ARG A 118 2.22 17.50 9.21
CA ARG A 118 2.02 18.66 10.10
C ARG A 118 3.12 19.72 10.01
N ARG A 119 4.22 19.45 9.30
CA ARG A 119 5.38 20.35 9.20
C ARG A 119 5.51 21.06 7.85
N GLY A 120 4.58 20.82 6.92
CA GLY A 120 4.52 21.44 5.59
C GLY A 120 3.62 22.65 5.54
#